data_AF-A0A1G1N0L9-F1
#
_entry.id   AF-A0A1G1N0L9-F1
#
_cell.length_a   1.000
_cell.length_b   1.000
_cell.length_c   1.000
_cell.angle_alpha   90.00
_cell.angle_beta   90.00
_cell.angle_gamma   90.00
#
_symmetry.space_group_name_H-M   'P 1'
#
loop_
_entity.id
_entity.type
_entity.pdbx_description
1 polymer ?
#
loop_
_entity_poly.entity_id
_entity_poly.type
_entity_poly.pdbx_seq_one_letter_code
_entity_poly.pdbx_strand_id
1 'polypeptide(L)'
;EGEVEITKKEMTIAMLVAVVFAVGLFFVLPTLLARLVDAYIGSTILYNLVEGIIRIIILVGYIWIISNLKDVRRIFQYHGAEHKVINSYEDGKIPTMDNVKQNSTLHLRCGTNFLLIVMVVSIFVFAFLGRPPLYLRIISRILVIPFIAGISYEIIRFSGKHHKNKFLRVLMYPGLLLQKLTTREPSDDQIEVALAAFNKVMTDETA
;
A
#
# COMPACT_ATOMS: atom_id res chain seq x y z
N GLU A 1 -2.12 16.23 29.16
CA GLU A 1 -1.24 16.93 28.20
C GLU A 1 -2.12 17.73 27.27
N GLY A 2 -1.80 19.01 27.02
CA GLY A 2 -2.65 19.88 26.20
C GLY A 2 -2.66 19.41 24.75
N GLU A 3 -3.83 19.29 24.15
CA GLU A 3 -3.96 19.03 22.72
C GLU A 3 -3.30 20.20 21.97
N VAL A 4 -2.24 19.89 21.21
CA VAL A 4 -1.63 20.86 20.32
C VAL A 4 -2.62 21.11 19.19
N GLU A 5 -3.34 22.23 19.25
CA GLU A 5 -4.25 22.64 18.17
C GLU A 5 -3.44 22.96 16.91
N ILE A 6 -3.54 22.08 15.91
CA ILE A 6 -2.92 22.30 14.60
C ILE A 6 -3.76 23.32 13.83
N THR A 7 -3.18 24.47 13.52
CA THR A 7 -3.84 25.49 12.71
C THR A 7 -4.06 24.99 11.27
N LYS A 8 -5.08 25.53 10.58
CA LYS A 8 -5.32 25.22 9.15
C LYS A 8 -4.08 25.48 8.28
N LYS A 9 -3.29 26.49 8.64
CA LYS A 9 -2.04 26.83 7.95
C LYS A 9 -0.99 25.74 8.14
N GLU A 10 -0.78 25.29 9.38
CA GLU A 10 0.17 24.20 9.67
C GLU A 10 -0.24 22.90 9.00
N MET A 11 -1.52 22.54 9.04
CA MET A 11 -2.03 21.36 8.32
C MET A 11 -1.77 21.45 6.81
N THR A 12 -2.06 22.62 6.22
CA THR A 12 -1.84 22.85 4.78
C THR A 12 -0.36 22.73 4.42
N ILE A 13 0.53 23.32 5.22
CA ILE A 13 1.98 23.24 5.01
C ILE A 13 2.45 21.79 5.15
N ALA A 14 2.01 21.07 6.18
CA ALA A 14 2.36 19.67 6.40
C ALA A 14 1.92 18.79 5.22
N MET A 15 0.70 18.98 4.72
CA MET A 15 0.20 18.26 3.55
C MET A 15 1.01 18.57 2.29
N LEU A 16 1.34 19.84 2.04
CA LEU A 16 2.17 20.23 0.89
C LEU A 16 3.57 19.61 0.97
N VAL A 17 4.20 19.66 2.14
CA VAL A 17 5.51 19.04 2.37
C VAL A 17 5.43 17.53 2.14
N ALA A 18 4.40 16.86 2.66
CA ALA A 18 4.21 15.43 2.47
C ALA A 18 4.02 15.06 0.98
N VAL A 19 3.23 15.84 0.24
CA VAL A 19 3.01 15.63 -1.21
C VAL A 19 4.30 15.85 -1.99
N VAL A 20 5.02 16.94 -1.73
CA VAL A 20 6.32 17.21 -2.39
C VAL A 20 7.34 16.13 -2.09
N PHE A 21 7.42 15.69 -0.83
CA PHE A 21 8.29 14.59 -0.42
C PHE A 21 7.91 13.28 -1.13
N ALA A 22 6.62 12.95 -1.21
CA ALA A 22 6.15 11.75 -1.90
C ALA A 22 6.44 11.78 -3.41
N VAL A 23 6.20 12.93 -4.08
CA VAL A 23 6.53 13.11 -5.50
C VAL A 23 8.05 13.00 -5.71
N GLY A 24 8.82 13.65 -4.85
CA GLY A 24 10.29 13.58 -4.87
C GLY A 24 10.79 12.14 -4.73
N LEU A 25 10.31 11.43 -3.71
CA LEU A 25 10.77 10.09 -3.36
C LEU A 25 10.30 9.01 -4.34
N PHE A 26 9.07 9.06 -4.83
CA PHE A 26 8.47 7.97 -5.62
C PHE A 26 8.40 8.22 -7.12
N PHE A 27 8.60 9.46 -7.58
CA PHE A 27 8.60 9.78 -9.02
C PHE A 27 9.93 10.35 -9.49
N VAL A 28 10.46 11.37 -8.82
CA VAL A 28 11.70 12.04 -9.24
C VAL A 28 12.91 11.17 -8.97
N LEU A 29 13.10 10.69 -7.74
CA LEU A 29 14.26 9.90 -7.34
C LEU A 29 14.46 8.62 -8.18
N PRO A 30 13.44 7.78 -8.43
CA PRO A 30 13.61 6.60 -9.29
C PRO A 30 14.05 6.97 -10.70
N THR A 31 13.52 8.08 -11.24
CA THR A 31 13.88 8.57 -12.58
C THR A 31 15.33 9.04 -12.64
N LEU A 32 15.81 9.74 -11.61
CA LEU A 32 17.20 10.19 -11.51
C LEU A 32 18.16 9.00 -11.37
N LEU A 33 17.82 8.02 -10.53
CA LEU A 33 18.63 6.81 -10.35
C LEU A 33 18.67 5.96 -11.62
N ALA A 34 17.55 5.79 -12.32
CA ALA A 34 17.51 5.08 -13.60
C ALA A 34 18.35 5.77 -14.68
N ARG A 35 18.50 7.10 -14.62
CA ARG A 35 19.35 7.86 -15.54
C ARG A 35 20.83 7.50 -15.41
N LEU A 36 21.30 7.09 -14.23
CA LEU A 36 22.70 6.72 -13.99
C LEU A 36 23.11 5.48 -14.81
N VAL A 37 22.16 4.62 -15.13
CA VAL A 37 22.37 3.41 -15.94
C VAL A 37 21.89 3.56 -17.38
N ASP A 38 21.38 4.74 -17.76
CA ASP A 38 20.81 5.01 -19.09
C ASP A 38 21.83 4.82 -20.22
N ALA A 39 23.08 5.22 -19.97
CA ALA A 39 24.19 5.04 -20.92
C ALA A 39 24.43 3.57 -21.31
N TYR A 40 23.99 2.62 -20.48
CA TYR A 40 24.13 1.18 -20.72
C TYR A 40 22.84 0.54 -21.28
N ILE A 41 21.75 1.31 -21.45
CA ILE A 41 20.41 0.80 -21.79
C ILE A 41 19.86 1.46 -23.07
N GLY A 42 20.12 0.82 -24.22
CA GLY A 42 19.58 1.26 -25.51
C GLY A 42 18.08 1.04 -25.72
N SER A 43 17.43 0.16 -24.95
CA SER A 43 16.01 -0.21 -25.13
C SER A 43 15.08 0.56 -24.21
N THR A 44 14.13 1.31 -24.78
CA THR A 44 13.11 2.09 -24.03
C THR A 44 12.39 1.26 -22.97
N ILE A 45 11.99 0.04 -23.33
CA ILE A 45 11.29 -0.89 -22.45
C ILE A 45 12.17 -1.28 -21.26
N LEU A 46 13.44 -1.62 -21.51
CA LEU A 46 14.36 -2.05 -20.45
C LEU A 46 14.61 -0.93 -19.43
N TYR A 47 14.71 0.32 -19.86
CA TYR A 47 14.85 1.45 -18.94
C TYR A 47 13.61 1.67 -18.08
N ASN A 48 12.41 1.60 -18.67
CA ASN A 48 11.17 1.73 -17.91
C ASN A 48 11.00 0.59 -16.90
N LEU A 49 11.45 -0.62 -17.24
CA LEU A 49 11.51 -1.75 -16.32
C LEU A 49 12.47 -1.49 -15.17
N VAL A 50 13.70 -1.04 -15.45
CA VAL A 50 14.71 -0.72 -14.43
C VAL A 50 14.21 0.39 -13.49
N GLU A 51 13.64 1.46 -14.04
CA GLU A 51 13.06 2.53 -13.23
C GLU A 51 11.91 2.02 -12.34
N GLY A 52 11.08 1.14 -12.88
CA GLY A 52 10.02 0.45 -12.14
C GLY A 52 10.56 -0.38 -10.96
N ILE A 53 11.61 -1.17 -11.20
CA ILE A 53 12.27 -1.97 -10.15
C ILE A 53 12.87 -1.08 -9.07
N ILE A 54 13.56 0.00 -9.46
CA ILE A 54 14.12 0.99 -8.52
C ILE A 54 13.00 1.58 -7.65
N ARG A 55 11.84 1.91 -8.25
CA ARG A 55 10.70 2.44 -7.50
C ARG A 55 10.15 1.44 -6.48
N ILE A 56 10.03 0.16 -6.84
CA ILE A 56 9.60 -0.89 -5.90
C ILE A 56 10.61 -1.02 -4.75
N ILE A 57 11.91 -1.02 -5.04
CA ILE A 57 12.96 -1.08 -4.02
C ILE A 57 12.85 0.12 -3.07
N ILE A 58 12.67 1.34 -3.59
CA ILE A 58 12.46 2.54 -2.78
C ILE A 58 11.22 2.41 -1.91
N LEU A 59 10.09 1.92 -2.46
CA LEU A 59 8.86 1.72 -1.68
C LEU A 59 9.06 0.74 -0.52
N VAL A 60 9.62 -0.43 -0.81
CA VAL A 60 9.86 -1.46 0.22
C VAL A 60 10.86 -0.96 1.25
N GLY A 61 11.95 -0.31 0.82
CA GLY A 61 12.95 0.28 1.70
C GLY A 61 12.37 1.39 2.58
N TYR A 62 11.57 2.29 2.02
CA TYR A 62 10.87 3.33 2.76
C TYR A 62 9.95 2.74 3.85
N ILE A 63 9.07 1.81 3.47
CA ILE A 63 8.16 1.13 4.41
C ILE A 63 8.95 0.43 5.51
N TRP A 64 10.02 -0.29 5.14
CA TRP A 64 10.88 -0.96 6.11
C TRP A 64 11.48 0.04 7.10
N ILE A 65 12.06 1.16 6.65
CA ILE A 65 12.64 2.19 7.52
C ILE A 65 11.58 2.73 8.49
N ILE A 66 10.44 3.20 7.98
CA ILE A 66 9.41 3.82 8.84
C ILE A 66 8.76 2.80 9.77
N SER A 67 8.71 1.52 9.42
CA SER A 67 8.14 0.45 10.25
C SER A 67 8.86 0.27 11.59
N ASN A 68 10.08 0.81 11.72
CA ASN A 68 10.87 0.80 12.94
C ASN A 68 10.56 1.98 13.87
N LEU A 69 9.83 3.00 13.41
CA LEU A 69 9.39 4.12 14.24
C LEU A 69 8.27 3.65 15.18
N LYS A 70 8.34 4.03 16.47
CA LYS A 70 7.40 3.55 17.51
C LYS A 70 5.94 3.84 17.15
N ASP A 71 5.65 5.05 16.68
CA ASP A 71 4.29 5.48 16.36
C ASP A 71 3.75 4.72 15.14
N VAL A 72 4.58 4.56 14.10
CA VAL A 72 4.22 3.78 12.90
C VAL A 72 4.02 2.31 13.26
N ARG A 73 4.85 1.74 14.13
CA ARG A 73 4.69 0.37 14.60
C ARG A 73 3.35 0.19 15.33
N ARG A 74 2.94 1.16 16.16
CA ARG A 74 1.62 1.16 16.82
C ARG A 74 0.48 1.19 15.81
N ILE A 75 0.59 2.01 14.75
CA ILE A 75 -0.38 2.04 13.65
C ILE A 75 -0.46 0.66 12.96
N PHE A 76 0.68 0.02 12.69
CA PHE A 76 0.71 -1.30 12.08
C PHE A 76 0.16 -2.41 12.98
N GLN A 77 0.14 -2.23 14.30
CA GLN A 77 -0.56 -3.12 15.21
C GLN A 77 -2.08 -2.96 15.09
N TYR A 78 -2.61 -1.72 15.07
CA TYR A 78 -4.04 -1.49 14.80
C TYR A 78 -4.48 -2.06 13.45
N HIS A 79 -3.64 -1.92 12.42
CA HIS A 79 -3.89 -2.56 11.13
C HIS A 79 -3.89 -4.09 11.21
N GLY A 80 -2.99 -4.68 12.02
CA GLY A 80 -3.01 -6.10 12.33
C GLY A 80 -4.30 -6.54 13.04
N ALA A 81 -4.81 -5.72 13.97
CA ALA A 81 -6.08 -5.98 14.66
C ALA A 81 -7.26 -5.99 13.68
N GLU A 82 -7.35 -5.00 12.79
CA GLU A 82 -8.37 -4.96 11.72
C GLU A 82 -8.34 -6.26 10.89
N HIS A 83 -7.16 -6.65 10.40
CA HIS A 83 -7.02 -7.86 9.60
C HIS A 83 -7.48 -9.12 10.35
N LYS A 84 -7.13 -9.24 11.63
CA LYS A 84 -7.54 -10.40 12.43
C LYS A 84 -9.06 -10.47 12.64
N VAL A 85 -9.71 -9.32 12.84
CA VAL A 85 -11.18 -9.21 12.98
C VAL A 85 -11.86 -9.60 11.67
N ILE A 86 -11.42 -9.01 10.55
CA ILE A 86 -11.98 -9.30 9.22
C ILE A 86 -11.76 -10.76 8.82
N ASN A 87 -10.56 -11.31 9.06
CA ASN A 87 -10.29 -12.74 8.83
C ASN A 87 -11.21 -13.64 9.66
N SER A 88 -11.49 -13.28 10.93
CA SER A 88 -12.43 -14.04 11.77
C SER A 88 -13.82 -14.10 11.14
N TYR A 89 -14.29 -12.95 10.66
CA TYR A 89 -15.60 -12.81 10.04
C TYR A 89 -15.69 -13.56 8.71
N GLU A 90 -14.67 -13.44 7.86
CA GLU A 90 -14.61 -14.13 6.56
C GLU A 90 -14.52 -15.65 6.69
N ASP A 91 -13.89 -16.16 7.75
CA ASP A 91 -13.87 -17.57 8.09
C ASP A 91 -15.22 -18.09 8.64
N GLY A 92 -16.24 -17.23 8.73
CA GLY A 92 -17.56 -17.56 9.23
C GLY A 92 -17.64 -17.71 10.75
N LYS A 93 -16.60 -17.29 11.48
CA LYS A 93 -16.59 -17.29 12.95
C LYS A 93 -17.17 -16.00 13.47
N ILE A 94 -17.80 -16.05 14.65
CA ILE A 94 -18.18 -14.84 15.38
C ILE A 94 -16.89 -14.12 15.82
N PRO A 95 -16.66 -12.84 15.48
CA PRO A 95 -15.47 -12.10 15.87
C PRO A 95 -15.49 -11.80 17.38
N THR A 96 -15.11 -12.79 18.19
CA THR A 96 -14.84 -12.62 19.62
C THR A 96 -13.34 -12.43 19.85
N MET A 97 -12.95 -11.90 21.00
CA MET A 97 -11.55 -11.73 21.37
C MET A 97 -10.72 -13.01 21.14
N ASP A 98 -11.22 -14.15 21.61
CA ASP A 98 -10.52 -15.44 21.51
C ASP A 98 -10.36 -15.93 20.07
N ASN A 99 -11.40 -15.76 19.24
CA ASN A 99 -11.36 -16.14 17.83
C ASN A 99 -10.43 -15.22 17.04
N VAL A 100 -10.50 -13.91 17.29
CA VAL A 100 -9.69 -12.90 16.60
C VAL A 100 -8.21 -13.09 16.87
N LYS A 101 -7.82 -13.35 18.13
CA LYS A 101 -6.41 -13.58 18.50
C LYS A 101 -5.74 -14.68 17.68
N GLN A 102 -6.48 -15.73 17.31
CA GLN A 102 -5.98 -16.88 16.57
C GLN A 102 -5.82 -16.64 15.07
N ASN A 103 -6.40 -15.57 14.53
CA ASN A 103 -6.34 -15.29 13.09
C ASN A 103 -5.02 -14.63 12.68
N SER A 104 -4.75 -14.68 11.38
CA SER A 104 -3.56 -14.08 10.78
C SER A 104 -3.69 -12.54 10.71
N THR A 105 -2.55 -11.85 10.82
CA THR A 105 -2.41 -10.42 10.48
C THR A 105 -2.26 -10.18 8.98
N LEU A 106 -2.27 -11.24 8.16
CA LEU A 106 -2.19 -11.15 6.70
C LEU A 106 -3.59 -11.31 6.08
N HIS A 107 -3.90 -10.48 5.09
CA HIS A 107 -5.19 -10.47 4.42
C HIS A 107 -5.06 -10.14 2.93
N LEU A 108 -5.74 -10.89 2.05
CA LEU A 108 -5.58 -10.75 0.59
C LEU A 108 -6.15 -9.43 0.05
N ARG A 109 -7.12 -8.82 0.73
CA ARG A 109 -7.86 -7.63 0.25
C ARG A 109 -7.38 -6.32 0.89
N CYS A 110 -6.16 -6.31 1.42
CA CYS A 110 -5.58 -5.14 2.08
C CYS A 110 -5.11 -4.04 1.11
N GLY A 111 -5.25 -2.78 1.51
CA GLY A 111 -4.72 -1.62 0.78
C GLY A 111 -3.21 -1.63 0.57
N THR A 112 -2.41 -2.27 1.42
CA THR A 112 -0.96 -2.38 1.20
C THR A 112 -0.61 -3.37 0.09
N ASN A 113 -1.43 -4.40 -0.11
CA ASN A 113 -1.37 -5.25 -1.30
C ASN A 113 -1.71 -4.44 -2.55
N PHE A 114 -2.76 -3.60 -2.47
CA PHE A 114 -3.14 -2.69 -3.54
C PHE A 114 -2.00 -1.76 -3.95
N LEU A 115 -1.25 -1.18 -3.00
CA LEU A 115 -0.08 -0.36 -3.31
C LEU A 115 0.97 -1.10 -4.16
N LEU A 116 1.27 -2.36 -3.83
CA LEU A 116 2.22 -3.15 -4.61
C LEU A 116 1.68 -3.46 -6.02
N ILE A 117 0.39 -3.78 -6.15
CA ILE A 117 -0.27 -3.99 -7.44
C ILE A 117 -0.19 -2.71 -8.29
N VAL A 118 -0.48 -1.55 -7.70
CA VAL A 118 -0.35 -0.23 -8.36
C VAL A 118 1.06 -0.03 -8.89
N MET A 119 2.09 -0.35 -8.09
CA MET A 119 3.47 -0.24 -8.54
C MET A 119 3.76 -1.16 -9.72
N VAL A 120 3.38 -2.43 -9.65
CA VAL A 120 3.61 -3.40 -10.73
C VAL A 120 2.86 -2.99 -12.01
N VAL A 121 1.57 -2.64 -11.90
CA VAL A 121 0.78 -2.15 -13.04
C VAL A 121 1.39 -0.89 -13.64
N SER A 122 1.93 0.02 -12.81
CA SER A 122 2.60 1.21 -13.31
C SER A 122 3.81 0.90 -14.18
N ILE A 123 4.56 -0.18 -13.90
CA ILE A 123 5.70 -0.59 -14.75
C ILE A 123 5.22 -0.95 -16.15
N PHE A 124 4.16 -1.76 -16.24
CA PHE A 124 3.59 -2.16 -17.52
C PHE A 124 3.03 -0.97 -18.28
N VAL A 125 2.22 -0.13 -17.63
CA VAL A 125 1.61 1.05 -18.27
C VAL A 125 2.68 2.03 -18.74
N PHE A 126 3.70 2.31 -17.92
CA PHE A 126 4.75 3.26 -18.28
C PHE A 126 5.68 2.76 -19.38
N ALA A 127 5.82 1.45 -19.56
CA ALA A 127 6.57 0.89 -20.68
C ALA A 127 6.04 1.37 -22.03
N PHE A 128 4.72 1.60 -22.15
CA PHE A 128 4.08 2.10 -23.38
C PHE A 128 4.14 3.62 -23.56
N LEU A 129 4.52 4.39 -22.52
CA LEU A 129 4.59 5.86 -22.58
C LEU A 129 5.94 6.40 -23.07
N GLY A 130 6.90 5.51 -23.37
CA GLY A 130 8.20 5.89 -23.92
C GLY A 130 9.11 6.63 -22.92
N ARG A 131 9.99 7.50 -23.43
CA ARG A 131 10.96 8.28 -22.65
C ARG A 131 10.91 9.78 -23.01
N PRO A 132 9.80 10.49 -22.77
CA PRO A 132 9.76 11.93 -23.03
C PRO A 132 10.67 12.71 -22.06
N PRO A 133 10.93 14.00 -22.32
CA PRO A 133 11.61 14.90 -21.39
C PRO A 133 11.02 14.86 -19.97
N LEU A 134 11.84 15.14 -18.97
CA LEU A 134 11.51 14.93 -17.55
C LEU A 134 10.17 15.55 -17.13
N TYR A 135 9.87 16.78 -17.55
CA TYR A 135 8.63 17.46 -17.19
C TYR A 135 7.39 16.75 -17.79
N LEU A 136 7.42 16.41 -19.08
CA LEU A 136 6.34 15.64 -19.73
C LEU A 136 6.20 14.25 -19.11
N ARG A 137 7.31 13.62 -18.72
CA ARG A 137 7.31 12.33 -18.04
C ARG A 137 6.63 12.39 -16.68
N ILE A 138 6.90 13.42 -15.88
CA ILE A 138 6.24 13.59 -14.58
C ILE A 138 4.74 13.84 -14.77
N ILE A 139 4.38 14.76 -15.67
CA ILE A 139 2.97 15.09 -15.96
C ILE A 139 2.21 13.85 -16.46
N SER A 140 2.75 13.13 -17.44
CA SER A 140 2.08 11.95 -18.00
C SER A 140 1.85 10.86 -16.96
N ARG A 141 2.83 10.63 -16.07
CA ARG A 141 2.71 9.64 -14.99
C ARG A 141 1.65 10.02 -13.97
N ILE A 142 1.57 11.29 -13.59
CA ILE A 142 0.55 11.78 -12.66
C ILE A 142 -0.85 11.65 -13.27
N LEU A 143 -1.03 12.07 -14.52
CA LEU A 143 -2.33 12.00 -15.20
C LEU A 143 -2.84 10.57 -15.39
N VAL A 144 -1.93 9.59 -15.48
CA VAL A 144 -2.27 8.17 -15.68
C VAL A 144 -2.54 7.43 -14.35
N ILE A 145 -2.32 8.07 -13.19
CA ILE A 145 -2.59 7.46 -11.86
C ILE A 145 -4.03 6.93 -11.73
N PRO A 146 -5.10 7.67 -12.11
CA PRO A 146 -6.47 7.17 -11.98
C PRO A 146 -6.71 5.91 -12.81
N PHE A 147 -6.12 5.85 -14.01
CA PHE A 147 -6.22 4.67 -14.88
C PHE A 147 -5.49 3.46 -14.28
N ILE A 148 -4.28 3.65 -13.76
CA ILE A 148 -3.53 2.59 -13.06
C ILE A 148 -4.32 2.11 -11.85
N ALA A 149 -4.85 3.03 -11.04
CA ALA A 149 -5.63 2.70 -9.85
C ALA A 149 -6.89 1.88 -10.19
N GLY A 150 -7.58 2.22 -11.29
CA GLY A 150 -8.74 1.46 -11.77
C GLY A 150 -8.38 0.02 -12.14
N ILE A 151 -7.29 -0.18 -12.90
CA ILE A 151 -6.81 -1.53 -13.24
C ILE A 151 -6.41 -2.30 -11.97
N SER A 152 -5.64 -1.66 -11.08
CA SER A 152 -5.22 -2.28 -9.83
C SER A 152 -6.39 -2.65 -8.93
N TYR A 153 -7.48 -1.87 -8.95
CA TYR A 153 -8.68 -2.13 -8.18
C TYR A 153 -9.39 -3.39 -8.69
N GLU A 154 -9.53 -3.53 -10.00
CA GLU A 154 -10.14 -4.73 -10.58
C GLU A 154 -9.28 -5.97 -10.32
N ILE A 155 -7.95 -5.85 -10.36
CA ILE A 155 -7.04 -6.95 -10.01
C ILE A 155 -7.22 -7.39 -8.55
N ILE A 156 -7.19 -6.46 -7.58
CA ILE A 156 -7.34 -6.84 -6.16
C ILE A 156 -8.74 -7.39 -5.87
N ARG A 157 -9.78 -6.82 -6.47
CA ARG A 157 -11.16 -7.28 -6.35
C ARG A 157 -11.31 -8.69 -6.92
N PHE A 158 -10.74 -8.97 -8.09
CA PHE A 158 -10.74 -10.28 -8.71
C PHE A 158 -10.00 -11.32 -7.86
N SER A 159 -8.82 -10.95 -7.34
CA SER A 159 -8.02 -11.80 -6.45
C SER A 159 -8.74 -12.15 -5.15
N GLY A 160 -9.48 -11.20 -4.56
CA GLY A 160 -10.30 -11.44 -3.38
C GLY A 160 -11.45 -12.42 -3.64
N LYS A 161 -12.16 -12.27 -4.77
CA LYS A 161 -13.25 -13.18 -5.18
C LYS A 161 -12.76 -14.61 -5.42
N HIS A 162 -11.51 -14.78 -5.86
CA HIS A 162 -10.92 -16.07 -6.24
C HIS A 162 -9.76 -16.51 -5.33
N HIS A 163 -9.79 -16.15 -4.05
CA HIS A 163 -8.72 -16.43 -3.07
C HIS A 163 -8.35 -17.92 -2.89
N LYS A 164 -9.23 -18.84 -3.29
CA LYS A 164 -8.99 -20.30 -3.29
C LYS A 164 -8.11 -20.76 -4.45
N ASN A 165 -7.96 -19.96 -5.51
CA ASN A 165 -7.12 -20.31 -6.66
C ASN A 165 -5.63 -20.22 -6.30
N LYS A 166 -4.91 -21.34 -6.42
CA LYS A 166 -3.48 -21.45 -6.09
C LYS A 166 -2.61 -20.50 -6.92
N PHE A 167 -2.92 -20.31 -8.20
CA PHE A 167 -2.15 -19.43 -9.07
C PHE A 167 -2.23 -17.96 -8.62
N LEU A 168 -3.45 -17.49 -8.33
CA LEU A 168 -3.67 -16.14 -7.82
C LEU A 168 -2.97 -15.95 -6.47
N ARG A 169 -2.98 -16.96 -5.60
CA ARG A 169 -2.27 -16.89 -4.31
C ARG A 169 -0.76 -16.69 -4.48
N VAL A 170 -0.14 -17.35 -5.46
CA VAL A 170 1.28 -17.15 -5.78
C VAL A 170 1.51 -15.75 -6.33
N LEU A 171 0.65 -15.27 -7.23
CA LEU A 171 0.76 -13.94 -7.82
C LEU A 171 0.64 -12.82 -6.77
N MET A 172 -0.24 -12.99 -5.78
CA MET A 172 -0.46 -12.01 -4.71
C MET A 172 0.52 -12.17 -3.54
N TYR A 173 1.34 -13.24 -3.53
CA TYR A 173 2.26 -13.54 -2.44
C TYR A 173 3.25 -12.40 -2.13
N PRO A 174 3.84 -11.69 -3.12
CA PRO A 174 4.68 -10.53 -2.84
C PRO A 174 3.97 -9.45 -2.03
N GLY A 175 2.67 -9.25 -2.24
CA GLY A 175 1.88 -8.30 -1.46
C GLY A 175 1.62 -8.75 -0.03
N LEU A 176 1.47 -10.08 0.18
CA LEU A 176 1.41 -10.66 1.52
C LEU A 176 2.76 -10.54 2.25
N LEU A 177 3.89 -10.61 1.52
CA LEU A 177 5.20 -10.34 2.11
C LEU A 177 5.34 -8.88 2.54
N LEU A 178 4.83 -7.94 1.75
CA LEU A 178 4.82 -6.52 2.12
C LEU A 178 4.02 -6.29 3.41
N GLN A 179 2.92 -7.03 3.60
CA GLN A 179 2.13 -6.93 4.83
C GLN A 179 2.91 -7.31 6.08
N LYS A 180 3.91 -8.20 5.99
CA LYS A 180 4.79 -8.50 7.14
C LYS A 180 5.58 -7.28 7.62
N LEU A 181 5.69 -6.23 6.81
CA LEU A 181 6.29 -4.95 7.19
C LEU A 181 5.24 -3.94 7.69
N THR A 182 3.99 -4.05 7.22
CA THR A 182 2.91 -3.08 7.46
C THR A 182 1.84 -3.55 8.46
N THR A 183 1.97 -4.76 9.00
CA THR A 183 1.12 -5.30 10.06
C THR A 183 2.00 -5.84 11.19
N ARG A 184 1.47 -5.79 12.41
CA ARG A 184 2.13 -6.28 13.62
C ARG A 184 1.09 -6.95 14.52
N GLU A 185 1.56 -7.81 15.42
CA GLU A 185 0.70 -8.40 16.44
C GLU A 185 0.12 -7.31 17.35
N PRO A 186 -1.21 -7.19 17.42
CA PRO A 186 -1.89 -6.21 18.25
C PRO A 186 -1.94 -6.62 19.72
N SER A 187 -2.06 -5.64 20.60
CA SER A 187 -2.47 -5.86 21.99
C SER A 187 -4.00 -5.99 22.10
N ASP A 188 -4.47 -6.49 23.25
CA ASP A 188 -5.88 -6.77 23.50
C ASP A 188 -6.76 -5.51 23.37
N ASP A 189 -6.30 -4.36 23.86
CA ASP A 189 -6.98 -3.07 23.71
C ASP A 189 -7.16 -2.68 22.23
N GLN A 190 -6.18 -2.98 21.38
CA GLN A 190 -6.27 -2.69 19.95
C GLN A 190 -7.26 -3.63 19.24
N ILE A 191 -7.36 -4.89 19.70
CA ILE A 191 -8.39 -5.82 19.22
C ILE A 191 -9.78 -5.35 19.64
N GLU A 192 -9.97 -4.87 20.86
CA GLU A 192 -11.26 -4.31 21.32
C GLU A 192 -11.70 -3.12 20.47
N VAL A 193 -10.77 -2.20 20.16
CA VAL A 193 -11.05 -1.07 19.26
C VAL A 193 -11.46 -1.56 17.87
N ALA A 194 -10.75 -2.54 17.32
CA ALA A 194 -11.06 -3.10 16.01
C ALA A 194 -12.43 -3.81 16.00
N LEU A 195 -12.77 -4.55 17.06
CA LEU A 195 -14.08 -5.19 17.23
C LEU A 195 -15.21 -4.17 17.36
N ALA A 196 -15.00 -3.11 18.14
CA ALA A 196 -15.97 -2.04 18.29
C ALA A 196 -16.24 -1.33 16.95
N ALA A 197 -15.17 -1.00 16.20
CA ALA A 197 -15.29 -0.42 14.87
C ALA A 197 -16.02 -1.36 13.90
N PHE A 198 -15.67 -2.64 13.88
CA PHE A 198 -16.32 -3.65 13.05
C PHE A 198 -17.81 -3.78 13.37
N ASN A 199 -18.17 -3.95 14.64
CA ASN A 199 -19.57 -4.08 15.06
C ASN A 199 -20.39 -2.83 14.72
N LYS A 200 -19.78 -1.64 14.80
CA LYS A 200 -20.43 -0.40 14.39
C LYS A 200 -20.76 -0.39 12.89
N VAL A 201 -19.82 -0.83 12.06
CA VAL A 201 -20.07 -0.97 10.61
C VAL A 201 -21.17 -2.00 10.33
N MET A 202 -21.14 -3.16 10.99
CA MET A 202 -22.16 -4.20 10.80
C MET A 202 -23.56 -3.78 11.25
N THR A 203 -23.65 -2.98 12.32
CA THR A 203 -24.94 -2.44 12.78
C THR A 203 -25.49 -1.39 11.83
N ASP A 204 -24.64 -0.54 11.25
CA ASP A 204 -25.07 0.46 10.27
C ASP A 204 -25.42 -0.17 8.91
N GLU A 205 -24.81 -1.30 8.52
CA GLU A 205 -25.20 -2.05 7.29
C GLU A 205 -26.52 -2.81 7.43
N THR A 206 -26.95 -3.12 8.65
CA THR A 206 -28.18 -3.88 8.93
C THR A 206 -29.36 -3.00 9.33
N ALA A 207 -29.15 -1.68 9.46
CA ALA A 207 -30.17 -0.66 9.73
C ALA A 207 -30.76 -0.08 8.43
#